data_AF-A0A840CSJ4-F1
#
_entry.id   AF-A0A840CSJ4-F1
#
_cell.length_a   1.000
_cell.length_b   1.000
_cell.length_c   1.000
_cell.angle_alpha   90.00
_cell.angle_beta   90.00
_cell.angle_gamma   90.00
#
_symmetry.space_group_name_H-M   'P 1'
#
loop_
_entity.id
_entity.type
_entity.pdbx_description
1 polymer ?
#
loop_
_entity_poly.entity_id
_entity_poly.type
_entity_poly.pdbx_seq_one_letter_code
_entity_poly.pdbx_strand_id
1 'polypeptide(L)'
;MFIQKRNKENNSYKRLQEESLEMLQRLSGNRWTDFNDHDPGVTIMDILNYALLELEYSCGLPLEEYFIDAGNKKYSDENIGLFPPEVIFASTIVTPNDYSSLILETFEEVISCSITVNNSLYTIWLKVTPNSDKNLLRSGVAALYHRNRNLCENVLEIIIEASLEQKVDSIPKKEDITYNPVDISLTFSLQENLHHRSVQYDFPDCYGINEKGLAPDASPERKSASLQLKAYLLIYDYLLSGANQQILSIRQLMELSSNGFSEFQADVQIKDIEILLDCTRLEQAQVFDQKDKAQQKEYFFDYLDRMYGEDTYCYVNNIQDPIERNSRRVELIHNMPRMNTIRFRSFDLLDTESRSGIEEFVCLLMGNLSNKVNETFYVIEHILLIDEKQNPGEPNKLTIVFPDWIDQFRQQEMYIELFKDRLPAHIAVDQQWLNPEKMTWFKRTYFNWRSAWATDGSVKITDYSNEIRNLLSIQ
;
A
#
# COMPACT_ATOMS: atom_id res chain seq x y z
N MET A 1 -19.71 -29.95 2.30
CA MET A 1 -20.53 -28.89 2.90
C MET A 1 -21.03 -29.37 4.25
N PHE A 2 -20.32 -29.05 5.35
CA PHE A 2 -20.80 -29.34 6.69
C PHE A 2 -21.70 -28.17 7.11
N ILE A 3 -23.02 -28.37 7.06
CA ILE A 3 -23.96 -27.42 7.67
C ILE A 3 -23.77 -27.57 9.19
N GLN A 4 -23.07 -26.62 9.82
CA GLN A 4 -23.00 -26.57 11.27
C GLN A 4 -24.43 -26.46 11.81
N LYS A 5 -24.78 -27.36 12.73
CA LYS A 5 -26.09 -27.37 13.37
C LYS A 5 -26.22 -26.08 14.18
N ARG A 6 -27.09 -25.16 13.76
CA ARG A 6 -27.41 -23.94 14.52
C ARG A 6 -27.76 -24.31 15.95
N ASN A 7 -27.15 -23.62 16.91
CA ASN A 7 -27.46 -23.80 18.32
C ASN A 7 -28.92 -23.37 18.56
N LYS A 8 -29.78 -24.25 19.09
CA LYS A 8 -31.23 -24.00 19.22
C LYS A 8 -31.56 -22.80 20.12
N GLU A 9 -30.65 -22.43 21.01
CA GLU A 9 -30.80 -21.29 21.93
C GLU A 9 -30.44 -19.95 21.27
N ASN A 10 -29.88 -19.95 20.06
CA ASN A 10 -29.39 -18.75 19.38
C ASN A 10 -30.24 -18.43 18.13
N ASN A 11 -31.55 -18.27 18.32
CA ASN A 11 -32.46 -17.84 17.24
C ASN A 11 -32.50 -16.31 17.18
N SER A 12 -31.61 -15.70 16.37
CA SER A 12 -31.52 -14.25 16.21
C SER A 12 -32.85 -13.60 15.83
N TYR A 13 -33.66 -14.24 14.98
CA TYR A 13 -34.97 -13.72 14.59
C TYR A 13 -35.93 -13.62 15.79
N LYS A 14 -36.01 -14.68 16.60
CA LYS A 14 -36.86 -14.68 17.79
C LYS A 14 -36.43 -13.57 18.76
N ARG A 15 -35.13 -13.39 18.92
CA ARG A 15 -34.57 -12.34 19.78
C ARG A 15 -34.89 -10.94 19.25
N LEU A 16 -34.67 -10.68 17.97
CA LEU A 16 -35.06 -9.43 17.29
C LEU A 16 -36.54 -9.14 17.47
N GLN A 17 -37.39 -10.15 17.33
CA GLN A 17 -38.83 -10.05 17.53
C GLN A 17 -39.21 -9.61 18.95
N GLU A 18 -38.62 -10.27 19.96
CA GLU A 18 -38.86 -9.95 21.38
C GLU A 18 -38.37 -8.53 21.72
N GLU A 19 -37.17 -8.16 21.28
CA GLU A 19 -36.58 -6.83 21.52
C GLU A 19 -37.37 -5.71 20.82
N SER A 20 -37.76 -5.91 19.56
CA SER A 20 -38.57 -4.94 18.80
C SER A 20 -39.95 -4.74 19.43
N LEU A 21 -40.60 -5.82 19.88
CA LEU A 21 -41.90 -5.74 20.54
C LEU A 21 -41.81 -5.01 21.88
N GLU A 22 -40.80 -5.33 22.70
CA GLU A 22 -40.54 -4.62 23.97
C GLU A 22 -40.31 -3.12 23.73
N MET A 23 -39.52 -2.79 22.69
CA MET A 23 -39.25 -1.40 22.32
C MET A 23 -40.52 -0.67 21.87
N LEU A 24 -41.38 -1.29 21.05
CA LEU A 24 -42.65 -0.72 20.63
C LEU A 24 -43.58 -0.50 21.82
N GLN A 25 -43.77 -1.49 22.68
CA GLN A 25 -44.60 -1.36 23.89
C GLN A 25 -44.11 -0.23 24.78
N ARG A 26 -42.80 -0.09 24.95
CA ARG A 26 -42.20 1.00 25.73
C ARG A 26 -42.45 2.38 25.10
N LEU A 27 -42.32 2.50 23.79
CA LEU A 27 -42.41 3.79 23.09
C LEU A 27 -43.85 4.24 22.81
N SER A 28 -44.74 3.30 22.50
CA SER A 28 -46.09 3.59 21.99
C SER A 28 -47.22 2.92 22.78
N GLY A 29 -46.92 2.11 23.81
CA GLY A 29 -47.90 1.32 24.58
C GLY A 29 -49.02 2.13 25.24
N ASN A 30 -48.84 3.45 25.41
CA ASN A 30 -49.90 4.34 25.90
C ASN A 30 -50.98 4.66 24.85
N ARG A 31 -50.72 4.39 23.55
CA ARG A 31 -51.66 4.66 22.44
C ARG A 31 -51.92 3.42 21.59
N TRP A 32 -50.87 2.70 21.21
CA TRP A 32 -50.98 1.44 20.49
C TRP A 32 -50.91 0.31 21.50
N THR A 33 -52.03 -0.37 21.73
CA THR A 33 -52.18 -1.37 22.81
C THR A 33 -52.43 -2.78 22.27
N ASP A 34 -52.75 -2.92 20.98
CA ASP A 34 -52.99 -4.19 20.31
C ASP A 34 -51.74 -4.60 19.52
N PHE A 35 -51.08 -5.67 19.95
CA PHE A 35 -49.86 -6.20 19.32
C PHE A 35 -50.06 -7.63 18.82
N ASN A 36 -51.28 -7.97 18.39
CA ASN A 36 -51.60 -9.28 17.85
C ASN A 36 -51.30 -9.37 16.34
N ASP A 37 -51.17 -10.60 15.82
CA ASP A 37 -50.79 -10.91 14.43
C ASP A 37 -51.69 -10.30 13.34
N HIS A 38 -52.90 -9.87 13.69
CA HIS A 38 -53.83 -9.25 12.75
C HIS A 38 -53.60 -7.74 12.57
N ASP A 39 -52.79 -7.12 13.43
CA ASP A 39 -52.46 -5.70 13.37
C ASP A 39 -51.45 -5.44 12.23
N PRO A 40 -51.74 -4.50 11.30
CA PRO A 40 -50.82 -4.17 10.21
C PRO A 40 -49.46 -3.62 10.63
N GLY A 41 -49.39 -2.91 11.76
CA GLY A 41 -48.13 -2.42 12.33
C GLY A 41 -47.25 -3.55 12.85
N VAL A 42 -47.86 -4.60 13.43
CA VAL A 42 -47.13 -5.82 13.80
C VAL A 42 -46.63 -6.53 12.54
N THR A 43 -47.46 -6.62 11.49
CA THR A 43 -47.02 -7.17 10.20
C THR A 43 -45.81 -6.41 9.62
N ILE A 44 -45.81 -5.07 9.68
CA ILE A 44 -44.66 -4.26 9.25
C ILE A 44 -43.43 -4.58 10.09
N MET A 45 -43.56 -4.65 11.42
CA MET A 45 -42.46 -5.00 12.32
C MET A 45 -41.86 -6.37 11.98
N ASP A 46 -42.69 -7.38 11.75
CA ASP A 46 -42.24 -8.75 11.44
C ASP A 46 -41.40 -8.79 10.17
N ILE A 47 -41.86 -8.08 9.13
CA ILE A 47 -41.16 -7.98 7.84
C ILE A 47 -39.84 -7.22 7.99
N LEU A 48 -39.83 -6.10 8.72
CA LEU A 48 -38.60 -5.35 8.98
C LEU A 48 -37.59 -6.15 9.82
N ASN A 49 -38.05 -6.91 10.82
CA ASN A 49 -37.20 -7.81 11.59
C ASN A 49 -36.61 -8.92 10.73
N TYR A 50 -37.36 -9.43 9.74
CA TYR A 50 -36.85 -10.40 8.79
C TYR A 50 -35.77 -9.78 7.88
N ALA A 51 -35.97 -8.55 7.39
CA ALA A 51 -34.95 -7.84 6.61
C ALA A 51 -33.68 -7.54 7.43
N LEU A 52 -33.82 -7.21 8.72
CA LEU A 52 -32.68 -7.04 9.61
C LEU A 52 -31.93 -8.35 9.87
N LEU A 53 -32.63 -9.49 9.93
CA LEU A 53 -32.00 -10.81 10.02
C LEU A 53 -31.17 -11.13 8.77
N GLU A 54 -31.67 -10.79 7.58
CA GLU A 54 -30.90 -10.93 6.33
C GLU A 54 -29.67 -10.02 6.33
N LEU A 55 -29.79 -8.79 6.82
CA LEU A 55 -28.66 -7.87 6.98
C LEU A 55 -27.63 -8.40 8.00
N GLU A 56 -28.06 -8.94 9.15
CA GLU A 56 -27.20 -9.59 10.14
C GLU A 56 -26.41 -10.74 9.52
N TYR A 57 -27.09 -11.58 8.72
CA TYR A 57 -26.46 -12.67 7.99
C TYR A 57 -25.38 -12.14 7.03
N SER A 58 -25.69 -11.09 6.27
CA SER A 58 -24.76 -10.46 5.33
C SER A 58 -23.56 -9.81 6.02
N CYS A 59 -23.72 -9.28 7.24
CA CYS A 59 -22.64 -8.72 8.08
C CYS A 59 -21.81 -9.79 8.80
N GLY A 60 -22.30 -11.03 8.88
CA GLY A 60 -21.68 -12.14 9.62
C GLY A 60 -20.83 -13.06 8.75
N LEU A 61 -20.56 -12.71 7.49
CA LEU A 61 -19.72 -13.51 6.60
C LEU A 61 -18.24 -13.42 7.02
N PRO A 62 -17.42 -14.44 6.71
CA PRO A 62 -15.97 -14.34 6.86
C PRO A 62 -15.42 -13.12 6.12
N LEU A 63 -14.40 -12.48 6.69
CA LEU A 63 -13.86 -11.22 6.18
C LEU A 63 -13.40 -11.33 4.70
N GLU A 64 -12.80 -12.48 4.36
CA GLU A 64 -12.28 -12.80 3.04
C GLU A 64 -13.37 -12.76 1.97
N GLU A 65 -14.62 -13.10 2.32
CA GLU A 65 -15.75 -13.05 1.39
C GLU A 65 -16.09 -11.63 0.94
N TYR A 66 -15.80 -10.60 1.75
CA TYR A 66 -16.03 -9.21 1.35
C TYR A 66 -14.97 -8.71 0.35
N PHE A 67 -13.81 -9.35 0.28
CA PHE A 67 -12.68 -8.90 -0.54
C PHE A 67 -12.56 -9.60 -1.91
N ILE A 68 -13.48 -10.51 -2.21
CA ILE A 68 -13.50 -11.20 -3.50
C ILE A 68 -13.91 -10.24 -4.62
N ASP A 69 -13.22 -10.34 -5.75
CA ASP A 69 -13.61 -9.66 -6.98
C ASP A 69 -14.68 -10.43 -7.76
N ALA A 70 -15.85 -9.82 -7.96
CA ALA A 70 -16.95 -10.39 -8.73
C ALA A 70 -16.53 -10.71 -10.19
N GLY A 71 -15.56 -9.95 -10.74
CA GLY A 71 -15.04 -10.13 -12.11
C GLY A 71 -13.95 -11.19 -12.23
N ASN A 72 -12.89 -11.09 -11.43
CA ASN A 72 -11.71 -11.97 -11.54
C ASN A 72 -11.71 -13.18 -10.61
N LYS A 73 -12.67 -13.26 -9.67
CA LYS A 73 -12.82 -14.37 -8.71
C LYS A 73 -11.53 -14.75 -7.99
N LYS A 74 -10.68 -13.76 -7.70
CA LYS A 74 -9.41 -13.93 -6.99
C LYS A 74 -9.31 -12.90 -5.88
N TYR A 75 -9.01 -13.41 -4.70
CA TYR A 75 -8.55 -12.63 -3.56
C TYR A 75 -7.03 -12.45 -3.68
N SER A 76 -6.53 -11.27 -3.31
CA SER A 76 -5.09 -11.01 -3.16
C SER A 76 -4.90 -10.11 -1.96
N ASP A 77 -4.12 -10.57 -0.98
CA ASP A 77 -3.75 -9.80 0.21
C ASP A 77 -3.04 -8.48 -0.19
N GLU A 78 -2.25 -8.52 -1.26
CA GLU A 78 -1.54 -7.35 -1.79
C GLU A 78 -2.49 -6.24 -2.24
N ASN A 79 -3.68 -6.59 -2.75
CA ASN A 79 -4.67 -5.59 -3.18
C ASN A 79 -5.24 -4.79 -2.02
N ILE A 80 -5.21 -5.31 -0.80
CA ILE A 80 -5.62 -4.59 0.42
C ILE A 80 -4.40 -4.08 1.21
N GLY A 81 -3.21 -4.10 0.60
CA GLY A 81 -1.98 -3.63 1.25
C GLY A 81 -1.50 -4.53 2.39
N LEU A 82 -1.98 -5.77 2.48
CA LEU A 82 -1.43 -6.81 3.36
C LEU A 82 -0.41 -7.61 2.55
N PHE A 83 0.85 -7.21 2.60
CA PHE A 83 1.87 -7.87 1.80
C PHE A 83 2.28 -9.21 2.42
N PRO A 84 2.65 -10.21 1.62
CA PRO A 84 3.08 -11.49 2.14
C PRO A 84 4.45 -11.38 2.84
N PRO A 85 4.76 -12.29 3.78
CA PRO A 85 6.03 -12.30 4.52
C PRO A 85 7.28 -12.26 3.64
N GLU A 86 7.29 -12.93 2.47
CA GLU A 86 8.44 -12.93 1.55
C GLU A 86 8.76 -11.53 1.02
N VAL A 87 7.74 -10.69 0.86
CA VAL A 87 7.86 -9.34 0.35
C VAL A 87 8.26 -8.38 1.47
N ILE A 88 7.66 -8.50 2.66
CA ILE A 88 7.93 -7.62 3.81
C ILE A 88 9.30 -7.92 4.44
N PHE A 89 9.63 -9.19 4.62
CA PHE A 89 10.86 -9.65 5.26
C PHE A 89 11.93 -10.05 4.24
N ALA A 90 11.82 -9.54 3.01
CA ALA A 90 12.84 -9.71 1.98
C ALA A 90 14.22 -9.30 2.54
N SER A 91 15.20 -10.19 2.37
CA SER A 91 16.52 -9.99 2.97
C SER A 91 17.23 -8.79 2.35
N THR A 92 17.82 -7.95 3.19
CA THR A 92 18.64 -6.80 2.79
C THR A 92 20.12 -7.16 2.92
N ILE A 93 20.93 -6.69 1.98
CA ILE A 93 22.37 -6.98 1.96
C ILE A 93 23.07 -5.82 2.66
N VAL A 94 23.43 -6.00 3.93
CA VAL A 94 23.99 -4.91 4.75
C VAL A 94 25.30 -5.32 5.41
N THR A 95 25.37 -6.52 5.93
CA THR A 95 26.53 -6.98 6.69
C THR A 95 27.57 -7.66 5.79
N PRO A 96 28.83 -7.77 6.25
CA PRO A 96 29.84 -8.58 5.57
C PRO A 96 29.40 -10.03 5.33
N ASN A 97 28.60 -10.60 6.23
CA ASN A 97 28.06 -11.94 6.06
C ASN A 97 27.02 -12.00 4.94
N ASP A 98 26.17 -10.98 4.80
CA ASP A 98 25.19 -10.92 3.71
C ASP A 98 25.88 -10.84 2.35
N TYR A 99 26.93 -10.00 2.22
CA TYR A 99 27.75 -9.95 1.00
C TYR A 99 28.45 -11.29 0.72
N SER A 100 28.97 -11.95 1.75
CA SER A 100 29.61 -13.26 1.61
C SER A 100 28.62 -14.32 1.11
N SER A 101 27.43 -14.39 1.70
CA SER A 101 26.36 -15.29 1.27
C SER A 101 25.92 -15.00 -0.16
N LEU A 102 25.70 -13.73 -0.51
CA LEU A 102 25.34 -13.32 -1.87
C LEU A 102 26.37 -13.78 -2.90
N ILE A 103 27.67 -13.62 -2.62
CA ILE A 103 28.76 -14.04 -3.51
C ILE A 103 28.77 -15.58 -3.65
N LEU A 104 28.61 -16.31 -2.55
CA LEU A 104 28.62 -17.77 -2.55
C LEU A 104 27.42 -18.41 -3.26
N GLU A 105 26.27 -17.73 -3.22
CA GLU A 105 25.05 -18.11 -3.94
C GLU A 105 25.13 -17.79 -5.44
N THR A 106 25.78 -16.68 -5.80
CA THR A 106 25.86 -16.22 -7.19
C THR A 106 26.97 -16.94 -7.97
N PHE A 107 28.11 -17.22 -7.35
CA PHE A 107 29.27 -17.80 -8.03
C PHE A 107 29.55 -19.23 -7.54
N GLU A 108 29.18 -20.23 -8.35
CA GLU A 108 29.40 -21.65 -8.03
C GLU A 108 30.87 -22.00 -7.80
N GLU A 109 31.76 -21.33 -8.53
CA GLU A 109 33.21 -21.51 -8.49
C GLU A 109 33.87 -21.03 -7.18
N VAL A 110 33.15 -20.27 -6.36
CA VAL A 110 33.61 -19.79 -5.05
C VAL A 110 33.30 -20.85 -3.99
N ILE A 111 34.36 -21.34 -3.35
CA ILE A 111 34.33 -22.37 -2.29
C ILE A 111 34.03 -21.70 -0.95
N SER A 112 34.71 -20.59 -0.65
CA SER A 112 34.48 -19.80 0.56
C SER A 112 34.74 -18.33 0.30
N CYS A 113 33.98 -17.46 0.96
CA CYS A 113 34.15 -16.01 0.95
C CYS A 113 34.32 -15.55 2.41
N SER A 114 35.31 -14.70 2.67
CA SER A 114 35.47 -14.03 3.96
C SER A 114 35.75 -12.55 3.72
N ILE A 115 35.05 -11.70 4.45
CA ILE A 115 35.06 -10.26 4.23
C ILE A 115 35.51 -9.57 5.52
N THR A 116 36.50 -8.69 5.40
CA THR A 116 36.96 -7.83 6.50
C THR A 116 36.72 -6.38 6.15
N VAL A 117 36.26 -5.60 7.12
CA VAL A 117 35.94 -4.17 6.94
C VAL A 117 36.87 -3.32 7.80
N ASN A 118 37.46 -2.29 7.20
CA ASN A 118 38.23 -1.27 7.91
C ASN A 118 37.76 0.10 7.42
N ASN A 119 37.20 0.94 8.30
CA ASN A 119 36.69 2.27 7.95
C ASN A 119 35.77 2.27 6.71
N SER A 120 34.78 1.35 6.68
CA SER A 120 33.82 1.20 5.58
C SER A 120 34.44 0.79 4.23
N LEU A 121 35.72 0.38 4.25
CA LEU A 121 36.41 -0.22 3.12
C LEU A 121 36.49 -1.74 3.30
N TYR A 122 36.03 -2.47 2.28
CA TYR A 122 35.87 -3.90 2.30
C TYR A 122 37.03 -4.58 1.59
N THR A 123 37.66 -5.55 2.26
CA THR A 123 38.59 -6.49 1.64
C THR A 123 37.92 -7.85 1.55
N ILE A 124 37.74 -8.33 0.32
CA ILE A 124 37.03 -9.58 0.02
C ILE A 124 38.04 -10.66 -0.31
N TRP A 125 38.07 -11.71 0.49
CA TRP A 125 38.95 -12.86 0.31
C TRP A 125 38.14 -14.04 -0.22
N LEU A 126 38.52 -14.54 -1.40
CA LEU A 126 37.84 -15.63 -2.09
C LEU A 126 38.78 -16.83 -2.23
N LYS A 127 38.31 -18.00 -1.78
CA LYS A 127 38.89 -19.28 -2.17
C LYS A 127 38.08 -19.86 -3.32
N VAL A 128 38.75 -20.20 -4.41
CA VAL A 128 38.10 -20.59 -5.66
C VAL A 128 38.65 -21.91 -6.18
N THR A 129 37.89 -22.57 -7.05
CA THR A 129 38.36 -23.80 -7.69
C THR A 129 39.57 -23.54 -8.60
N PRO A 130 40.48 -24.52 -8.79
CA PRO A 130 41.74 -24.29 -9.51
C PRO A 130 41.58 -23.89 -10.99
N ASN A 131 40.44 -24.24 -11.61
CA ASN A 131 40.18 -24.00 -13.02
C ASN A 131 39.48 -22.66 -13.31
N SER A 132 39.21 -21.86 -12.28
CA SER A 132 38.48 -20.59 -12.38
C SER A 132 39.31 -19.49 -13.05
N ASP A 133 38.68 -18.70 -13.92
CA ASP A 133 39.28 -17.47 -14.44
C ASP A 133 39.22 -16.37 -13.37
N LYS A 134 40.38 -16.14 -12.73
CA LYS A 134 40.50 -15.15 -11.64
C LYS A 134 40.17 -13.72 -12.06
N ASN A 135 40.41 -13.35 -13.32
CA ASN A 135 40.16 -11.98 -13.78
C ASN A 135 38.68 -11.74 -14.02
N LEU A 136 38.02 -12.70 -14.70
CA LEU A 136 36.58 -12.65 -14.93
C LEU A 136 35.80 -12.72 -13.61
N LEU A 137 36.25 -13.56 -12.67
CA LEU A 137 35.63 -13.66 -11.36
C LEU A 137 35.80 -12.37 -10.55
N ARG A 138 36.99 -11.76 -10.60
CA ARG A 138 37.23 -10.48 -9.91
C ARG A 138 36.30 -9.39 -10.41
N SER A 139 36.17 -9.22 -11.72
CA SER A 139 35.27 -8.21 -12.29
C SER A 139 33.80 -8.53 -12.01
N GLY A 140 33.41 -9.82 -12.08
CA GLY A 140 32.06 -10.27 -11.73
C GLY A 140 31.68 -9.97 -10.27
N VAL A 141 32.57 -10.29 -9.33
CA VAL A 141 32.36 -10.02 -7.89
C VAL A 141 32.31 -8.52 -7.62
N ALA A 142 33.21 -7.73 -8.23
CA ALA A 142 33.18 -6.27 -8.10
C ALA A 142 31.85 -5.68 -8.61
N ALA A 143 31.37 -6.11 -9.78
CA ALA A 143 30.09 -5.67 -10.33
C ALA A 143 28.91 -6.07 -9.44
N LEU A 144 28.90 -7.31 -8.92
CA LEU A 144 27.86 -7.76 -7.99
C LEU A 144 27.86 -6.96 -6.69
N TYR A 145 29.04 -6.63 -6.16
CA TYR A 145 29.17 -5.77 -4.99
C TYR A 145 28.62 -4.38 -5.28
N HIS A 146 29.05 -3.71 -6.36
CA HIS A 146 28.64 -2.34 -6.65
C HIS A 146 27.13 -2.21 -6.87
N ARG A 147 26.49 -3.22 -7.46
CA ARG A 147 25.03 -3.28 -7.61
C ARG A 147 24.26 -3.38 -6.28
N ASN A 148 24.91 -3.86 -5.23
CA ASN A 148 24.33 -4.05 -3.88
C ASN A 148 25.05 -3.23 -2.81
N ARG A 149 25.88 -2.28 -3.20
CA ARG A 149 26.71 -1.47 -2.32
C ARG A 149 25.86 -0.55 -1.45
N ASN A 150 26.13 -0.45 -0.16
CA ASN A 150 25.47 0.53 0.70
C ASN A 150 26.17 1.88 0.69
N LEU A 151 25.47 2.89 1.20
CA LEU A 151 25.96 4.25 1.36
C LEU A 151 27.22 4.29 2.24
N CYS A 152 28.18 5.09 1.80
CA CYS A 152 29.48 5.34 2.39
C CYS A 152 30.40 4.11 2.54
N GLU A 153 30.16 3.05 1.77
CA GLU A 153 31.02 1.85 1.75
C GLU A 153 31.78 1.73 0.42
N ASN A 154 32.92 1.05 0.37
CA ASN A 154 33.53 0.69 -0.92
C ASN A 154 34.44 -0.54 -0.80
N VAL A 155 34.77 -1.17 -1.93
CA VAL A 155 35.78 -2.23 -1.95
C VAL A 155 37.18 -1.61 -1.99
N LEU A 156 38.06 -2.07 -1.10
CA LEU A 156 39.48 -1.78 -1.15
C LEU A 156 40.21 -2.75 -2.09
N GLU A 157 40.00 -4.05 -1.89
CA GLU A 157 40.69 -5.08 -2.66
C GLU A 157 39.90 -6.40 -2.67
N ILE A 158 40.01 -7.13 -3.80
CA ILE A 158 39.47 -8.48 -3.97
C ILE A 158 40.64 -9.45 -4.19
N ILE A 159 40.89 -10.29 -3.18
CA ILE A 159 42.00 -11.23 -3.13
C ILE A 159 41.47 -12.63 -3.44
N ILE A 160 42.08 -13.28 -4.44
CA ILE A 160 41.61 -14.57 -4.96
C ILE A 160 42.72 -15.62 -4.88
N GLU A 161 42.47 -16.65 -4.09
CA GLU A 161 43.37 -17.78 -3.87
C GLU A 161 42.75 -19.07 -4.40
N ALA A 162 43.56 -19.88 -5.10
CA ALA A 162 43.12 -21.18 -5.59
C ALA A 162 43.19 -22.21 -4.45
N SER A 163 42.15 -22.99 -4.25
CA SER A 163 42.09 -24.05 -3.24
C SER A 163 41.71 -25.40 -3.87
N LEU A 164 42.24 -26.49 -3.31
CA LEU A 164 41.85 -27.87 -3.62
C LEU A 164 40.72 -28.37 -2.69
N GLU A 165 40.27 -27.54 -1.75
CA GLU A 165 39.20 -27.86 -0.81
C GLU A 165 37.86 -28.03 -1.56
N GLN A 166 37.03 -28.98 -1.11
CA GLN A 166 35.67 -29.12 -1.63
C GLN A 166 34.74 -28.12 -0.93
N LYS A 167 33.75 -27.58 -1.66
CA LYS A 167 32.70 -26.72 -1.10
C LYS A 167 31.97 -27.52 -0.01
N VAL A 168 32.00 -27.02 1.22
CA VAL A 168 31.29 -27.62 2.34
C VAL A 168 29.90 -26.99 2.36
N ASP A 169 28.85 -27.79 2.16
CA ASP A 169 27.43 -27.37 2.19
C ASP A 169 26.94 -27.05 3.62
N SER A 170 27.71 -26.28 4.40
CA SER A 170 27.42 -26.04 5.82
C SER A 170 26.73 -24.72 6.12
N ILE A 171 26.39 -23.90 5.12
CA ILE A 171 25.52 -22.75 5.37
C ILE A 171 24.09 -23.29 5.34
N PRO A 172 23.37 -23.35 6.48
CA PRO A 172 21.95 -23.66 6.44
C PRO A 172 21.31 -22.60 5.55
N LYS A 173 20.73 -23.03 4.41
CA LYS A 173 19.88 -22.16 3.61
C LYS A 173 18.85 -21.58 4.58
N LYS A 174 18.79 -20.26 4.66
CA LYS A 174 17.77 -19.55 5.43
C LYS A 174 16.44 -20.14 4.97
N GLU A 175 15.66 -20.73 5.87
CA GLU A 175 14.35 -21.27 5.49
C GLU A 175 13.52 -20.10 4.99
N ASP A 176 13.25 -20.06 3.70
CA ASP A 176 12.35 -19.07 3.11
C ASP A 176 10.96 -19.30 3.71
N ILE A 177 10.47 -18.30 4.43
CA ILE A 177 9.11 -18.30 4.99
C ILE A 177 8.16 -18.37 3.81
N THR A 178 7.58 -19.54 3.55
CA THR A 178 6.67 -19.73 2.43
C THR A 178 5.23 -19.50 2.90
N TYR A 179 4.62 -18.43 2.43
CA TYR A 179 3.21 -18.13 2.61
C TYR A 179 2.40 -18.86 1.56
N ASN A 180 1.53 -19.77 2.02
CA ASN A 180 0.54 -20.39 1.16
C ASN A 180 -0.72 -19.52 1.22
N PRO A 181 -1.13 -18.88 0.11
CA PRO A 181 -2.35 -18.08 0.09
C PRO A 181 -3.55 -18.98 0.41
N VAL A 182 -4.54 -18.41 1.10
CA VAL A 182 -5.77 -19.12 1.43
C VAL A 182 -6.52 -19.47 0.13
N ASP A 183 -6.73 -20.76 -0.13
CA ASP A 183 -7.55 -21.20 -1.26
C ASP A 183 -9.04 -20.98 -0.94
N ILE A 184 -9.56 -19.83 -1.37
CA ILE A 184 -10.95 -19.40 -1.12
C ILE A 184 -11.93 -20.06 -2.11
N SER A 185 -11.47 -20.93 -3.03
CA SER A 185 -12.29 -21.52 -4.10
C SER A 185 -13.56 -22.26 -3.62
N LEU A 186 -13.67 -22.60 -2.33
CA LEU A 186 -14.79 -23.31 -1.72
C LEU A 186 -15.89 -22.43 -1.08
N THR A 187 -15.73 -21.11 -1.04
CA THR A 187 -16.63 -20.16 -0.32
C THR A 187 -17.47 -19.26 -1.26
N PHE A 188 -17.30 -19.43 -2.57
CA PHE A 188 -17.63 -18.43 -3.60
C PHE A 188 -19.11 -18.11 -3.91
N SER A 189 -20.11 -18.68 -3.22
CA SER A 189 -21.50 -18.63 -3.72
C SER A 189 -22.41 -17.56 -3.13
N LEU A 190 -21.94 -16.67 -2.23
CA LEU A 190 -22.85 -15.78 -1.48
C LEU A 190 -22.92 -14.34 -1.98
N GLN A 191 -21.86 -13.78 -2.60
CA GLN A 191 -21.85 -12.39 -3.07
C GLN A 191 -22.92 -12.07 -4.14
N GLU A 192 -23.21 -13.00 -5.06
CA GLU A 192 -24.22 -12.77 -6.12
C GLU A 192 -25.65 -12.57 -5.58
N ASN A 193 -25.91 -12.91 -4.30
CA ASN A 193 -27.23 -12.82 -3.69
C ASN A 193 -27.37 -11.72 -2.62
N LEU A 194 -26.38 -10.83 -2.47
CA LEU A 194 -26.40 -9.75 -1.46
C LEU A 194 -27.16 -8.49 -1.91
N HIS A 195 -27.82 -8.52 -3.07
CA HIS A 195 -28.64 -7.40 -3.54
C HIS A 195 -29.89 -7.24 -2.68
N HIS A 196 -30.18 -5.99 -2.28
CA HIS A 196 -31.37 -5.67 -1.50
C HIS A 196 -32.65 -5.96 -2.29
N ARG A 197 -33.47 -6.85 -1.76
CA ARG A 197 -34.86 -7.01 -2.21
C ARG A 197 -35.75 -6.12 -1.36
N SER A 198 -36.64 -5.37 -1.99
CA SER A 198 -37.54 -4.48 -1.25
C SER A 198 -38.43 -5.26 -0.28
N VAL A 199 -38.52 -4.77 0.96
CA VAL A 199 -39.38 -5.35 2.00
C VAL A 199 -40.85 -5.31 1.63
N GLN A 200 -41.24 -4.41 0.70
CA GLN A 200 -42.60 -4.28 0.19
C GLN A 200 -43.06 -5.54 -0.55
N TYR A 201 -42.13 -6.31 -1.09
CA TYR A 201 -42.43 -7.54 -1.83
C TYR A 201 -42.71 -8.74 -0.94
N ASP A 202 -42.38 -8.66 0.35
CA ASP A 202 -42.70 -9.70 1.34
C ASP A 202 -44.07 -9.50 2.00
N PHE A 203 -44.75 -8.39 1.70
CA PHE A 203 -46.12 -8.18 2.20
C PHE A 203 -47.14 -9.13 1.56
N PRO A 204 -48.15 -9.56 2.34
CA PRO A 204 -49.26 -10.35 1.81
C PRO A 204 -50.01 -9.62 0.68
N ASP A 205 -50.55 -10.39 -0.27
CA ASP A 205 -51.27 -9.89 -1.45
C ASP A 205 -52.40 -8.91 -1.10
N CYS A 206 -53.03 -9.07 0.07
CA CYS A 206 -54.12 -8.20 0.51
C CYS A 206 -53.69 -6.74 0.69
N TYR A 207 -52.40 -6.45 0.91
CA TYR A 207 -51.88 -5.08 1.00
C TYR A 207 -51.73 -4.41 -0.38
N GLY A 208 -51.55 -5.18 -1.45
CA GLY A 208 -51.46 -4.68 -2.82
C GLY A 208 -50.23 -3.80 -3.12
N ILE A 209 -49.16 -3.96 -2.34
CA ILE A 209 -47.87 -3.25 -2.52
C ILE A 209 -46.76 -4.15 -3.05
N ASN A 210 -46.95 -5.47 -2.98
CA ASN A 210 -45.96 -6.46 -3.41
C ASN A 210 -45.83 -6.52 -4.94
N GLU A 211 -45.01 -7.45 -5.45
CA GLU A 211 -44.75 -7.59 -6.90
C GLU A 211 -46.02 -7.81 -7.73
N LYS A 212 -47.10 -8.40 -7.18
CA LYS A 212 -48.36 -8.55 -7.92
C LYS A 212 -49.09 -7.22 -8.08
N GLY A 213 -49.01 -6.36 -7.06
CA GLY A 213 -49.68 -5.07 -7.03
C GLY A 213 -51.20 -5.18 -6.91
N LEU A 214 -51.90 -4.10 -7.25
CA LEU A 214 -53.35 -4.04 -7.26
C LEU A 214 -53.93 -4.45 -8.62
N ALA A 215 -55.17 -4.92 -8.61
CA ALA A 215 -55.92 -5.16 -9.84
C ALA A 215 -56.10 -3.85 -10.65
N PRO A 216 -56.10 -3.90 -12.00
CA PRO A 216 -56.19 -2.69 -12.84
C PRO A 216 -57.45 -1.85 -12.59
N ASP A 217 -58.54 -2.51 -12.23
CA ASP A 217 -59.86 -1.95 -11.93
C ASP A 217 -60.03 -1.49 -10.48
N ALA A 218 -58.98 -1.59 -9.65
CA ALA A 218 -59.02 -1.10 -8.27
C ALA A 218 -59.39 0.39 -8.21
N SER A 219 -60.15 0.75 -7.16
CA SER A 219 -60.64 2.12 -6.97
C SER A 219 -59.49 3.12 -6.82
N PRO A 220 -59.69 4.40 -7.20
CA PRO A 220 -58.68 5.44 -7.01
C PRO A 220 -58.21 5.57 -5.55
N GLU A 221 -59.13 5.40 -4.58
CA GLU A 221 -58.81 5.43 -3.15
C GLU A 221 -57.90 4.27 -2.76
N ARG A 222 -58.16 3.06 -3.29
CA ARG A 222 -57.32 1.90 -3.00
C ARG A 222 -55.92 2.05 -3.60
N LYS A 223 -55.82 2.59 -4.81
CA LYS A 223 -54.54 2.92 -5.46
C LYS A 223 -53.77 3.96 -4.65
N SER A 224 -54.43 5.02 -4.19
CA SER A 224 -53.81 6.04 -3.35
C SER A 224 -53.33 5.50 -2.00
N ALA A 225 -54.12 4.67 -1.32
CA ALA A 225 -53.72 4.04 -0.06
C ALA A 225 -52.51 3.11 -0.22
N SER A 226 -52.46 2.34 -1.31
CA SER A 226 -51.28 1.52 -1.64
C SER A 226 -50.04 2.40 -1.85
N LEU A 227 -50.13 3.49 -2.63
CA LEU A 227 -49.02 4.42 -2.83
C LEU A 227 -48.55 5.08 -1.51
N GLN A 228 -49.46 5.42 -0.60
CA GLN A 228 -49.08 5.96 0.71
C GLN A 228 -48.28 4.96 1.55
N LEU A 229 -48.70 3.69 1.58
CA LEU A 229 -47.96 2.64 2.29
C LEU A 229 -46.60 2.37 1.64
N LYS A 230 -46.54 2.32 0.30
CA LYS A 230 -45.27 2.22 -0.44
C LYS A 230 -44.32 3.36 -0.07
N ALA A 231 -44.82 4.61 -0.06
CA ALA A 231 -44.02 5.78 0.31
C ALA A 231 -43.50 5.71 1.75
N TYR A 232 -44.32 5.23 2.68
CA TYR A 232 -43.91 5.03 4.07
C TYR A 232 -42.78 3.99 4.20
N LEU A 233 -42.91 2.86 3.49
CA LEU A 233 -41.92 1.77 3.53
C LEU A 233 -40.63 2.10 2.76
N LEU A 234 -40.71 3.00 1.78
CA LEU A 234 -39.58 3.43 0.96
C LEU A 234 -38.40 3.91 1.80
N ILE A 235 -38.64 4.59 2.92
CA ILE A 235 -37.59 5.06 3.82
C ILE A 235 -36.75 3.89 4.36
N TYR A 236 -37.41 2.80 4.76
CA TYR A 236 -36.74 1.61 5.28
C TYR A 236 -35.98 0.88 4.17
N ASP A 237 -36.57 0.79 2.98
CA ASP A 237 -35.89 0.20 1.81
C ASP A 237 -34.59 0.95 1.47
N TYR A 238 -34.59 2.28 1.47
CA TYR A 238 -33.37 3.05 1.23
C TYR A 238 -32.33 2.86 2.34
N LEU A 239 -32.74 2.73 3.60
CA LEU A 239 -31.82 2.45 4.71
C LEU A 239 -31.19 1.05 4.60
N LEU A 240 -32.00 0.03 4.31
CA LEU A 240 -31.55 -1.36 4.18
C LEU A 240 -30.70 -1.55 2.92
N SER A 241 -31.14 -1.02 1.78
CA SER A 241 -30.35 -1.01 0.54
C SER A 241 -29.04 -0.25 0.73
N GLY A 242 -29.09 0.91 1.38
CA GLY A 242 -27.90 1.65 1.78
C GLY A 242 -26.95 0.81 2.64
N ALA A 243 -27.43 0.06 3.63
CA ALA A 243 -26.57 -0.80 4.44
C ALA A 243 -25.94 -1.95 3.62
N ASN A 244 -26.73 -2.62 2.76
CA ASN A 244 -26.24 -3.69 1.88
C ASN A 244 -25.15 -3.20 0.92
N GLN A 245 -25.33 -2.01 0.35
CA GLN A 245 -24.28 -1.41 -0.48
C GLN A 245 -22.98 -1.23 0.32
N GLN A 246 -23.04 -0.94 1.64
CA GLN A 246 -21.86 -0.60 2.47
C GLN A 246 -21.04 -1.85 2.62
N ILE A 247 -21.72 -2.96 2.91
CA ILE A 247 -21.16 -4.29 2.97
C ILE A 247 -20.47 -4.66 1.65
N LEU A 248 -21.15 -4.46 0.51
CA LEU A 248 -20.58 -4.72 -0.81
C LEU A 248 -19.39 -3.82 -1.16
N SER A 249 -19.32 -2.63 -0.56
CA SER A 249 -18.26 -1.64 -0.80
C SER A 249 -17.10 -1.74 0.18
N ILE A 250 -17.13 -2.65 1.17
CA ILE A 250 -16.04 -2.85 2.14
C ILE A 250 -14.71 -3.04 1.42
N ARG A 251 -14.71 -3.81 0.32
CA ARG A 251 -13.52 -3.98 -0.50
C ARG A 251 -12.98 -2.66 -1.01
N GLN A 252 -13.79 -1.80 -1.62
CA GLN A 252 -13.31 -0.52 -2.18
C GLN A 252 -12.71 0.39 -1.10
N LEU A 253 -13.24 0.32 0.12
CA LEU A 253 -12.72 1.05 1.27
C LEU A 253 -11.34 0.54 1.71
N MET A 254 -11.15 -0.78 1.70
CA MET A 254 -9.94 -1.44 2.17
C MET A 254 -8.94 -1.77 1.06
N GLU A 255 -9.29 -1.52 -0.20
CA GLU A 255 -8.40 -1.80 -1.34
C GLU A 255 -7.37 -0.68 -1.46
N LEU A 256 -6.11 -1.08 -1.63
CA LEU A 256 -4.98 -0.24 -1.95
C LEU A 256 -5.03 0.20 -3.43
N SER A 257 -6.11 0.89 -3.79
CA SER A 257 -6.37 1.40 -5.13
C SER A 257 -6.56 2.91 -5.11
N SER A 258 -6.01 3.57 -6.13
CA SER A 258 -6.22 4.99 -6.43
C SER A 258 -7.56 5.24 -7.12
N ASN A 259 -8.31 4.18 -7.42
CA ASN A 259 -9.64 4.31 -7.98
C ASN A 259 -10.54 5.00 -6.96
N GLY A 260 -11.31 5.97 -7.45
CA GLY A 260 -12.38 6.56 -6.65
C GLY A 260 -13.39 5.51 -6.23
N PHE A 261 -14.14 5.79 -5.18
CA PHE A 261 -15.29 4.99 -4.80
C PHE A 261 -16.33 5.03 -5.93
N SER A 262 -16.87 3.87 -6.33
CA SER A 262 -18.09 3.88 -7.13
C SER A 262 -19.20 4.53 -6.32
N GLU A 263 -20.14 5.21 -6.99
CA GLU A 263 -21.26 5.85 -6.30
C GLU A 263 -21.95 4.86 -5.37
N PHE A 264 -21.97 5.25 -4.11
CA PHE A 264 -22.56 4.47 -3.05
C PHE A 264 -24.07 4.68 -3.07
N GLN A 265 -24.78 4.22 -4.11
CA GLN A 265 -26.20 4.53 -4.24
C GLN A 265 -27.05 3.34 -3.79
N ALA A 266 -27.93 3.60 -2.82
CA ALA A 266 -29.00 2.67 -2.50
C ALA A 266 -29.84 2.41 -3.76
N ASP A 267 -29.83 1.16 -4.22
CA ASP A 267 -30.64 0.69 -5.33
C ASP A 267 -31.92 0.08 -4.75
N VAL A 268 -33.04 0.76 -4.98
CA VAL A 268 -34.37 0.34 -4.52
C VAL A 268 -35.27 0.19 -5.73
N GLN A 269 -35.62 -1.05 -6.06
CA GLN A 269 -36.42 -1.37 -7.24
C GLN A 269 -37.86 -1.74 -6.85
N ILE A 270 -38.75 -0.74 -6.86
CA ILE A 270 -40.18 -0.94 -6.59
C ILE A 270 -41.07 -0.52 -7.77
N LYS A 271 -42.21 -1.19 -7.91
CA LYS A 271 -43.26 -0.74 -8.83
C LYS A 271 -43.77 0.65 -8.42
N ASP A 272 -43.93 1.52 -9.42
CA ASP A 272 -44.44 2.90 -9.28
C ASP A 272 -43.46 3.87 -8.57
N ILE A 273 -42.16 3.55 -8.48
CA ILE A 273 -41.18 4.41 -7.82
C ILE A 273 -41.14 5.83 -8.39
N GLU A 274 -41.32 5.98 -9.70
CA GLU A 274 -41.32 7.26 -10.41
C GLU A 274 -42.44 8.21 -9.94
N ILE A 275 -43.52 7.67 -9.38
CA ILE A 275 -44.64 8.46 -8.82
C ILE A 275 -44.31 8.93 -7.40
N LEU A 276 -43.52 8.13 -6.66
CA LEU A 276 -43.24 8.32 -5.25
C LEU A 276 -41.99 9.18 -5.00
N LEU A 277 -41.02 9.10 -5.91
CA LEU A 277 -39.70 9.69 -5.73
C LEU A 277 -39.37 10.68 -6.84
N ASP A 278 -38.96 11.88 -6.44
CA ASP A 278 -38.39 12.88 -7.34
C ASP A 278 -36.89 12.60 -7.51
N CYS A 279 -36.53 11.88 -8.58
CA CYS A 279 -35.14 11.50 -8.86
C CYS A 279 -34.22 12.72 -8.98
N THR A 280 -34.71 13.82 -9.56
CA THR A 280 -33.93 15.06 -9.71
C THR A 280 -33.55 15.62 -8.35
N ARG A 281 -34.48 15.62 -7.39
CA ARG A 281 -34.20 16.09 -6.02
C ARG A 281 -33.31 15.14 -5.25
N LEU A 282 -33.42 13.82 -5.48
CA LEU A 282 -32.56 12.84 -4.85
C LEU A 282 -31.10 13.00 -5.30
N GLU A 283 -30.86 13.16 -6.60
CA GLU A 283 -29.52 13.42 -7.16
C GLU A 283 -28.93 14.73 -6.62
N GLN A 284 -29.74 15.79 -6.53
CA GLN A 284 -29.31 17.09 -5.98
C GLN A 284 -29.02 17.06 -4.48
N ALA A 285 -29.63 16.14 -3.72
CA ALA A 285 -29.45 16.05 -2.28
C ALA A 285 -28.03 15.63 -1.88
N GLN A 286 -27.22 15.09 -2.82
CA GLN A 286 -25.83 14.69 -2.60
C GLN A 286 -25.65 13.90 -1.31
N VAL A 287 -26.57 12.96 -1.04
CA VAL A 287 -26.56 12.14 0.19
C VAL A 287 -25.24 11.35 0.33
N PHE A 288 -24.51 11.17 -0.78
CA PHE A 288 -23.20 10.56 -0.83
C PHE A 288 -22.13 11.56 -1.28
N ASP A 289 -21.26 11.94 -0.34
CA ASP A 289 -20.05 12.69 -0.64
C ASP A 289 -18.86 11.71 -0.79
N GLN A 290 -18.26 11.70 -1.99
CA GLN A 290 -17.05 10.92 -2.24
C GLN A 290 -15.88 11.36 -1.36
N LYS A 291 -15.84 12.63 -0.94
CA LYS A 291 -14.79 13.15 -0.07
C LYS A 291 -14.87 12.57 1.34
N ASP A 292 -16.07 12.37 1.86
CA ASP A 292 -16.27 11.72 3.16
C ASP A 292 -15.78 10.27 3.13
N LYS A 293 -16.02 9.55 2.02
CA LYS A 293 -15.51 8.18 1.83
C LYS A 293 -14.01 8.14 1.65
N ALA A 294 -13.44 9.10 0.93
CA ALA A 294 -12.00 9.27 0.85
C ALA A 294 -11.37 9.52 2.24
N GLN A 295 -11.99 10.35 3.08
CA GLN A 295 -11.55 10.52 4.47
C GLN A 295 -11.68 9.23 5.29
N GLN A 296 -12.75 8.45 5.10
CA GLN A 296 -12.88 7.15 5.77
C GLN A 296 -11.76 6.18 5.37
N LYS A 297 -11.36 6.21 4.09
CA LYS A 297 -10.24 5.42 3.56
C LYS A 297 -8.90 5.79 4.17
N GLU A 298 -8.72 7.05 4.57
CA GLU A 298 -7.48 7.49 5.24
C GLU A 298 -7.25 6.76 6.56
N TYR A 299 -8.30 6.45 7.33
CA TYR A 299 -8.17 5.65 8.56
C TYR A 299 -7.63 4.25 8.29
N PHE A 300 -7.99 3.66 7.14
CA PHE A 300 -7.44 2.38 6.74
C PHE A 300 -5.96 2.48 6.38
N PHE A 301 -5.56 3.53 5.65
CA PHE A 301 -4.14 3.77 5.38
C PHE A 301 -3.35 4.09 6.66
N ASP A 302 -3.93 4.80 7.62
CA ASP A 302 -3.33 5.05 8.93
C ASP A 302 -3.17 3.76 9.75
N TYR A 303 -4.05 2.78 9.54
CA TYR A 303 -3.91 1.44 10.10
C TYR A 303 -2.75 0.69 9.44
N LEU A 304 -2.65 0.71 8.10
CA LEU A 304 -1.53 0.08 7.38
C LEU A 304 -0.19 0.71 7.76
N ASP A 305 -0.13 2.04 7.82
CA ASP A 305 1.03 2.81 8.28
C ASP A 305 1.49 2.32 9.66
N ARG A 306 0.57 2.24 10.63
CA ARG A 306 0.89 1.71 11.97
C ARG A 306 1.34 0.25 11.95
N MET A 307 0.72 -0.58 11.11
CA MET A 307 1.10 -1.99 10.96
C MET A 307 2.53 -2.13 10.44
N TYR A 308 2.94 -1.26 9.50
CA TYR A 308 4.28 -1.25 8.92
C TYR A 308 5.30 -0.37 9.69
N GLY A 309 4.86 0.35 10.71
CA GLY A 309 5.71 1.27 11.48
C GLY A 309 6.12 2.52 10.69
N GLU A 310 5.27 2.96 9.78
CA GLU A 310 5.47 4.07 8.86
C GLU A 310 4.43 5.17 9.11
N ASP A 311 4.61 6.34 8.50
CA ASP A 311 3.65 7.44 8.48
C ASP A 311 3.67 8.05 7.08
N THR A 312 2.81 7.54 6.19
CA THR A 312 2.74 8.06 4.82
C THR A 312 1.99 9.38 4.75
N TYR A 313 1.14 9.66 5.74
CA TYR A 313 0.34 10.89 5.79
C TYR A 313 1.22 12.14 5.95
N CYS A 314 2.30 12.06 6.73
CA CYS A 314 3.18 13.21 6.97
C CYS A 314 3.75 13.81 5.67
N TYR A 315 3.95 12.99 4.63
CA TYR A 315 4.49 13.42 3.34
C TYR A 315 3.46 14.07 2.40
N VAL A 316 2.16 13.86 2.68
CA VAL A 316 1.06 14.29 1.81
C VAL A 316 0.07 15.21 2.53
N ASN A 317 0.40 15.64 3.74
CA ASN A 317 -0.44 16.50 4.58
C ASN A 317 -0.72 17.88 3.97
N ASN A 318 0.10 18.30 3.01
CA ASN A 318 -0.05 19.54 2.25
C ASN A 318 -1.14 19.45 1.16
N ILE A 319 -1.53 18.24 0.77
CA ILE A 319 -2.58 17.99 -0.21
C ILE A 319 -3.95 18.14 0.48
N GLN A 320 -4.72 19.12 0.00
CA GLN A 320 -6.03 19.45 0.58
C GLN A 320 -7.14 18.48 0.13
N ASP A 321 -7.04 17.93 -1.08
CA ASP A 321 -8.03 17.00 -1.60
C ASP A 321 -7.76 15.57 -1.12
N PRO A 322 -8.67 14.94 -0.36
CA PRO A 322 -8.48 13.59 0.16
C PRO A 322 -8.30 12.53 -0.94
N ILE A 323 -8.91 12.72 -2.12
CA ILE A 323 -8.83 11.76 -3.23
C ILE A 323 -7.42 11.76 -3.82
N GLU A 324 -6.88 12.95 -4.12
CA GLU A 324 -5.48 13.10 -4.55
C GLU A 324 -4.51 12.58 -3.48
N ARG A 325 -4.73 12.93 -2.22
CA ARG A 325 -3.90 12.49 -1.09
C ARG A 325 -3.87 10.96 -0.97
N ASN A 326 -5.03 10.32 -1.03
CA ASN A 326 -5.14 8.86 -1.01
C ASN A 326 -4.42 8.20 -2.17
N SER A 327 -4.51 8.79 -3.37
CA SER A 327 -3.79 8.29 -4.55
C SER A 327 -2.27 8.29 -4.32
N ARG A 328 -1.74 9.32 -3.66
CA ARG A 328 -0.32 9.38 -3.27
C ARG A 328 0.06 8.35 -2.21
N ARG A 329 -0.77 8.19 -1.18
CA ARG A 329 -0.52 7.20 -0.12
C ARG A 329 -0.53 5.77 -0.65
N VAL A 330 -1.44 5.46 -1.57
CA VAL A 330 -1.47 4.16 -2.29
C VAL A 330 -0.13 3.88 -2.97
N GLU A 331 0.40 4.85 -3.73
CA GLU A 331 1.68 4.72 -4.42
C GLU A 331 2.83 4.49 -3.42
N LEU A 332 2.85 5.20 -2.31
CA LEU A 332 3.83 5.04 -1.24
C LEU A 332 3.77 3.65 -0.61
N ILE A 333 2.62 3.28 -0.04
CA ILE A 333 2.39 2.02 0.66
C ILE A 333 2.71 0.82 -0.25
N HIS A 334 2.28 0.87 -1.51
CA HIS A 334 2.55 -0.19 -2.49
C HIS A 334 4.05 -0.41 -2.73
N ASN A 335 4.85 0.66 -2.74
CA ASN A 335 6.29 0.57 -2.99
C ASN A 335 7.12 0.38 -1.71
N MET A 336 6.53 0.50 -0.51
CA MET A 336 7.26 0.42 0.76
C MET A 336 8.10 -0.85 0.94
N PRO A 337 7.60 -2.07 0.64
CA PRO A 337 8.40 -3.28 0.81
C PRO A 337 9.68 -3.25 -0.04
N ARG A 338 9.57 -2.81 -1.30
CA ARG A 338 10.74 -2.62 -2.18
C ARG A 338 11.67 -1.56 -1.60
N MET A 339 11.15 -0.41 -1.16
CA MET A 339 11.97 0.67 -0.60
C MET A 339 12.73 0.24 0.64
N ASN A 340 12.14 -0.62 1.47
CA ASN A 340 12.83 -1.22 2.63
C ASN A 340 14.01 -2.08 2.22
N THR A 341 13.93 -2.80 1.09
CA THR A 341 15.04 -3.63 0.63
C THR A 341 16.26 -2.85 0.13
N ILE A 342 16.04 -1.61 -0.31
CA ILE A 342 17.08 -0.73 -0.86
C ILE A 342 17.39 0.47 0.05
N ARG A 343 16.85 0.53 1.26
CA ARG A 343 16.91 1.71 2.15
C ARG A 343 18.33 2.27 2.34
N PHE A 344 19.33 1.39 2.44
CA PHE A 344 20.74 1.78 2.64
C PHE A 344 21.57 1.71 1.36
N ARG A 345 20.98 1.26 0.26
CA ARG A 345 21.67 1.03 -1.00
C ARG A 345 22.11 2.35 -1.63
N SER A 346 23.36 2.40 -2.04
CA SER A 346 23.86 3.49 -2.88
C SER A 346 23.75 3.14 -4.37
N PHE A 347 24.05 4.11 -5.22
CA PHE A 347 24.13 3.90 -6.66
C PHE A 347 25.28 2.94 -7.02
N ASP A 348 25.07 2.23 -8.13
CA ASP A 348 26.09 1.39 -8.75
C ASP A 348 27.17 2.27 -9.40
N LEU A 349 28.44 2.04 -9.06
CA LEU A 349 29.57 2.79 -9.61
C LEU A 349 29.83 2.47 -11.09
N LEU A 350 29.38 1.31 -11.56
CA LEU A 350 29.56 0.86 -12.94
C LEU A 350 28.41 1.27 -13.85
N ASP A 351 27.33 1.83 -13.29
CA ASP A 351 26.18 2.32 -14.03
C ASP A 351 25.97 3.83 -13.75
N THR A 352 26.12 4.63 -14.81
CA THR A 352 26.01 6.09 -14.72
C THR A 352 24.59 6.57 -14.45
N GLU A 353 23.58 5.75 -14.75
CA GLU A 353 22.16 6.09 -14.56
C GLU A 353 21.58 5.51 -13.27
N SER A 354 22.35 4.68 -12.56
CA SER A 354 21.93 4.07 -11.29
C SER A 354 21.72 5.11 -10.19
N ARG A 355 20.69 4.88 -9.39
CA ARG A 355 20.25 5.74 -8.27
C ARG A 355 20.38 4.99 -6.95
N SER A 356 20.66 5.74 -5.90
CA SER A 356 20.59 5.25 -4.52
C SER A 356 19.14 5.05 -4.09
N GLY A 357 18.93 4.23 -3.06
CA GLY A 357 17.60 3.97 -2.52
C GLY A 357 16.92 5.22 -1.96
N ILE A 358 17.69 6.16 -1.38
CA ILE A 358 17.15 7.44 -0.91
C ILE A 358 16.72 8.34 -2.08
N GLU A 359 17.44 8.34 -3.20
CA GLU A 359 17.01 9.03 -4.41
C GLU A 359 15.72 8.42 -4.95
N GLU A 360 15.62 7.09 -5.05
CA GLU A 360 14.37 6.41 -5.44
C GLU A 360 13.19 6.76 -4.50
N PHE A 361 13.42 6.78 -3.19
CA PHE A 361 12.39 7.10 -2.21
C PHE A 361 11.90 8.54 -2.35
N VAL A 362 12.80 9.51 -2.51
CA VAL A 362 12.39 10.90 -2.75
C VAL A 362 11.72 11.06 -4.12
N CYS A 363 12.12 10.32 -5.16
CA CYS A 363 11.40 10.29 -6.44
C CYS A 363 9.93 9.92 -6.24
N LEU A 364 9.70 8.89 -5.42
CA LEU A 364 8.37 8.36 -5.10
C LEU A 364 7.53 9.37 -4.33
N LEU A 365 8.09 10.03 -3.31
CA LEU A 365 7.41 11.09 -2.56
C LEU A 365 6.97 12.26 -3.44
N MET A 366 7.81 12.63 -4.42
CA MET A 366 7.52 13.72 -5.35
C MET A 366 6.51 13.32 -6.43
N GLY A 367 6.20 12.03 -6.55
CA GLY A 367 5.00 11.53 -7.22
C GLY A 367 4.92 11.66 -8.75
N ASN A 368 5.92 12.22 -9.45
CA ASN A 368 5.97 12.19 -10.92
C ASN A 368 7.28 12.69 -11.55
N LEU A 369 8.44 12.41 -10.95
CA LEU A 369 9.74 12.88 -11.47
C LEU A 369 10.65 11.74 -11.93
N SER A 370 10.11 10.66 -12.51
CA SER A 370 10.93 9.60 -13.11
C SER A 370 12.00 10.15 -14.08
N ASN A 371 11.74 11.30 -14.73
CA ASN A 371 12.66 11.96 -15.65
C ASN A 371 13.36 13.24 -15.13
N LYS A 372 13.11 13.70 -13.90
CA LYS A 372 13.58 15.02 -13.42
C LYS A 372 14.38 15.00 -12.11
N VAL A 373 14.75 13.84 -11.58
CA VAL A 373 15.57 13.77 -10.36
C VAL A 373 17.02 14.20 -10.58
N ASN A 374 17.51 14.09 -11.81
CA ASN A 374 18.70 14.81 -12.29
C ASN A 374 18.50 16.35 -12.29
N GLU A 375 17.41 16.86 -11.71
CA GLU A 375 17.14 18.27 -11.49
C GLU A 375 16.73 18.58 -10.03
N THR A 376 16.63 17.59 -9.14
CA THR A 376 16.12 17.78 -7.77
C THR A 376 17.19 17.89 -6.70
N PHE A 377 18.06 16.91 -6.52
CA PHE A 377 19.18 16.93 -5.56
C PHE A 377 20.20 15.85 -5.92
N TYR A 378 21.38 15.88 -5.29
CA TYR A 378 22.45 14.90 -5.52
C TYR A 378 23.09 14.43 -4.23
N VAL A 379 23.52 13.17 -4.19
CA VAL A 379 24.23 12.58 -3.05
C VAL A 379 25.71 12.42 -3.40
N ILE A 380 26.59 12.98 -2.56
CA ILE A 380 28.04 12.85 -2.67
C ILE A 380 28.57 12.10 -1.47
N GLU A 381 29.16 10.94 -1.72
CA GLU A 381 29.76 10.11 -0.67
C GLU A 381 31.24 10.43 -0.58
N HIS A 382 31.70 10.86 0.59
CA HIS A 382 33.07 11.39 0.74
C HIS A 382 34.12 10.31 0.52
N ILE A 383 33.81 9.06 0.87
CA ILE A 383 34.67 7.89 0.62
C ILE A 383 35.02 7.70 -0.87
N LEU A 384 34.17 8.17 -1.78
CA LEU A 384 34.39 8.09 -3.23
C LEU A 384 35.18 9.29 -3.78
N LEU A 385 35.39 10.34 -2.98
CA LEU A 385 36.28 11.44 -3.34
C LEU A 385 37.71 10.97 -3.08
N ILE A 386 38.42 10.60 -4.14
CA ILE A 386 39.78 10.06 -4.05
C ILE A 386 40.81 11.19 -4.11
N ASP A 387 41.92 11.08 -3.37
CA ASP A 387 43.03 12.04 -3.41
C ASP A 387 44.07 11.71 -4.53
N GLU A 388 45.09 12.55 -4.67
CA GLU A 388 46.18 12.34 -5.66
C GLU A 388 47.01 11.08 -5.41
N LYS A 389 46.99 10.54 -4.19
CA LYS A 389 47.68 9.32 -3.78
C LYS A 389 46.77 8.08 -3.87
N GLN A 390 45.58 8.24 -4.45
CA GLN A 390 44.54 7.21 -4.51
C GLN A 390 43.97 6.77 -3.16
N ASN A 391 44.12 7.59 -2.12
CA ASN A 391 43.44 7.33 -0.86
C ASN A 391 41.97 7.73 -0.97
N PRO A 392 41.05 6.92 -0.43
CA PRO A 392 39.66 7.30 -0.30
C PRO A 392 39.51 8.47 0.66
N GLY A 393 38.44 9.26 0.46
CA GLY A 393 38.10 10.36 1.34
C GLY A 393 37.49 9.90 2.67
N GLU A 394 36.83 10.82 3.37
CA GLU A 394 36.30 10.55 4.70
C GLU A 394 35.22 9.43 4.68
N PRO A 395 35.37 8.37 5.49
CA PRO A 395 34.35 7.33 5.60
C PRO A 395 33.15 7.83 6.40
N ASN A 396 31.98 7.19 6.22
CA ASN A 396 30.74 7.50 6.95
C ASN A 396 30.33 8.97 6.89
N LYS A 397 30.63 9.65 5.78
CA LYS A 397 30.23 11.03 5.55
C LYS A 397 29.69 11.19 4.14
N LEU A 398 28.57 11.89 4.04
CA LEU A 398 27.96 12.27 2.78
C LEU A 398 27.55 13.73 2.78
N THR A 399 27.51 14.32 1.61
CA THR A 399 26.95 15.66 1.38
C THR A 399 25.78 15.54 0.41
N ILE A 400 24.63 16.10 0.80
CA ILE A 400 23.48 16.24 -0.08
C ILE A 400 23.49 17.64 -0.68
N VAL A 401 23.44 17.71 -2.01
CA VAL A 401 23.51 18.96 -2.78
C VAL A 401 22.11 19.30 -3.30
N PHE A 402 21.55 20.41 -2.83
CA PHE A 402 20.23 20.91 -3.18
C PHE A 402 20.30 22.17 -4.07
N PRO A 403 19.36 22.35 -4.99
CA PRO A 403 19.13 23.59 -5.72
C PRO A 403 18.36 24.59 -4.84
N ASP A 404 18.87 25.81 -4.71
CA ASP A 404 18.26 26.86 -3.86
C ASP A 404 16.99 27.52 -4.44
N TRP A 405 16.67 27.22 -5.70
CA TRP A 405 15.56 27.80 -6.45
C TRP A 405 14.33 26.90 -6.54
N ILE A 406 14.38 25.65 -6.05
CA ILE A 406 13.22 24.75 -6.05
C ILE A 406 12.44 24.92 -4.75
N ASP A 407 11.27 25.55 -4.84
CA ASP A 407 10.42 25.88 -3.69
C ASP A 407 9.95 24.64 -2.89
N GLN A 408 9.84 23.48 -3.54
CA GLN A 408 9.50 22.22 -2.86
C GLN A 408 10.53 21.83 -1.79
N PHE A 409 11.82 22.11 -2.02
CA PHE A 409 12.88 21.93 -1.02
C PHE A 409 13.00 23.11 -0.05
N ARG A 410 12.33 24.25 -0.29
CA ARG A 410 12.27 25.37 0.66
C ARG A 410 11.36 25.10 1.86
N GLN A 411 10.51 24.07 1.82
CA GLN A 411 9.91 23.48 3.01
C GLN A 411 10.94 22.57 3.71
N GLN A 412 12.06 23.18 4.12
CA GLN A 412 13.34 22.53 4.43
C GLN A 412 13.26 21.47 5.54
N GLU A 413 12.43 21.68 6.55
CA GLU A 413 12.43 20.85 7.76
C GLU A 413 12.01 19.41 7.48
N MET A 414 10.95 19.19 6.70
CA MET A 414 10.42 17.86 6.43
C MET A 414 11.43 16.96 5.70
N TYR A 415 12.07 17.46 4.64
CA TYR A 415 13.06 16.66 3.89
C TYR A 415 14.31 16.42 4.71
N ILE A 416 14.76 17.40 5.50
CA ILE A 416 15.93 17.25 6.37
C ILE A 416 15.67 16.19 7.45
N GLU A 417 14.50 16.20 8.07
CA GLU A 417 14.08 15.16 9.01
C GLU A 417 13.98 13.80 8.31
N LEU A 418 13.39 13.74 7.12
CA LEU A 418 13.33 12.53 6.32
C LEU A 418 14.71 11.91 6.07
N PHE A 419 15.70 12.71 5.66
CA PHE A 419 17.06 12.22 5.44
C PHE A 419 17.67 11.69 6.74
N LYS A 420 17.45 12.36 7.88
CA LYS A 420 17.93 11.89 9.18
C LYS A 420 17.29 10.57 9.62
N ASP A 421 15.99 10.41 9.36
CA ASP A 421 15.23 9.22 9.76
C ASP A 421 15.52 8.00 8.87
N ARG A 422 15.79 8.23 7.58
CA ARG A 422 16.01 7.15 6.61
C ARG A 422 17.47 6.73 6.46
N LEU A 423 18.42 7.63 6.71
CA LEU A 423 19.85 7.32 6.57
C LEU A 423 20.41 6.61 7.82
N PRO A 424 21.41 5.74 7.67
CA PRO A 424 22.07 5.11 8.82
C PRO A 424 22.62 6.14 9.81
N ALA A 425 22.32 5.95 11.10
CA ALA A 425 22.67 6.91 12.16
C ALA A 425 24.18 7.20 12.33
N HIS A 426 25.05 6.31 11.83
CA HIS A 426 26.50 6.49 11.88
C HIS A 426 27.05 7.33 10.71
N ILE A 427 26.23 7.64 9.71
CA ILE A 427 26.64 8.47 8.57
C ILE A 427 26.38 9.93 8.89
N ALA A 428 27.43 10.74 8.87
CA ALA A 428 27.33 12.19 8.97
C ALA A 428 26.82 12.78 7.64
N VAL A 429 25.79 13.60 7.73
CA VAL A 429 25.11 14.21 6.57
C VAL A 429 25.31 15.71 6.58
N ASP A 430 26.12 16.19 5.64
CA ASP A 430 26.27 17.62 5.35
C ASP A 430 25.30 18.03 4.24
N GLN A 431 24.97 19.33 4.19
CA GLN A 431 24.05 19.89 3.21
C GLN A 431 24.70 21.08 2.49
N GLN A 432 24.54 21.13 1.17
CA GLN A 432 25.03 22.23 0.35
C GLN A 432 23.91 22.73 -0.55
N TRP A 433 23.71 24.05 -0.57
CA TRP A 433 22.71 24.71 -1.39
C TRP A 433 23.41 25.48 -2.50
N LEU A 434 23.12 25.12 -3.75
CA LEU A 434 23.73 25.75 -4.92
C LEU A 434 22.72 26.57 -5.69
N ASN A 435 23.17 27.75 -6.14
CA ASN A 435 22.45 28.58 -7.07
C ASN A 435 22.50 27.99 -8.50
N PRO A 436 21.67 28.46 -9.45
CA PRO A 436 21.59 27.88 -10.80
C PRO A 436 22.93 27.81 -11.53
N GLU A 437 23.78 28.82 -11.36
CA GLU A 437 25.09 28.87 -12.01
C GLU A 437 26.03 27.80 -11.44
N LYS A 438 26.23 27.77 -10.11
CA LYS A 438 27.09 26.77 -9.45
C LYS A 438 26.58 25.35 -9.68
N MET A 439 25.27 25.15 -9.65
CA MET A 439 24.68 23.84 -9.90
C MET A 439 24.97 23.36 -11.32
N THR A 440 24.94 24.24 -12.33
CA THR A 440 25.25 23.85 -13.71
C THR A 440 26.68 23.30 -13.84
N TRP A 441 27.64 23.97 -13.21
CA TRP A 441 29.02 23.49 -13.15
C TRP A 441 29.13 22.19 -12.36
N PHE A 442 28.55 22.14 -11.17
CA PHE A 442 28.53 20.94 -10.33
C PHE A 442 27.95 19.72 -11.07
N LYS A 443 26.81 19.85 -11.73
CA LYS A 443 26.19 18.75 -12.50
C LYS A 443 27.13 18.20 -13.55
N ARG A 444 27.76 19.10 -14.32
CA ARG A 444 28.72 18.70 -15.36
C ARG A 444 29.86 17.89 -14.76
N THR A 445 30.44 18.36 -13.67
CA THR A 445 31.54 17.70 -12.98
C THR A 445 31.09 16.36 -12.36
N TYR A 446 29.92 16.34 -11.72
CA TYR A 446 29.32 15.15 -11.11
C TYR A 446 29.08 14.02 -12.12
N PHE A 447 28.46 14.33 -13.27
CA PHE A 447 28.22 13.30 -14.29
C PHE A 447 29.51 12.81 -14.94
N ASN A 448 30.48 13.71 -15.18
CA ASN A 448 31.80 13.29 -15.66
C ASN A 448 32.53 12.41 -14.65
N TRP A 449 32.41 12.71 -13.35
CA TRP A 449 32.94 11.91 -12.26
C TRP A 449 32.29 10.51 -12.21
N ARG A 450 30.96 10.42 -12.33
CA ARG A 450 30.23 9.15 -12.46
C ARG A 450 30.68 8.34 -13.67
N SER A 451 30.84 8.99 -14.83
CA SER A 451 31.35 8.32 -16.04
C SER A 451 32.80 7.85 -15.88
N ALA A 452 33.64 8.59 -15.16
CA ALA A 452 35.02 8.19 -14.90
C ALA A 452 35.10 6.93 -14.02
N TRP A 453 34.24 6.83 -13.00
CA TRP A 453 34.07 5.62 -12.19
C TRP A 453 33.64 4.41 -13.02
N ALA A 454 32.66 4.59 -13.92
CA ALA A 454 32.16 3.49 -14.75
C ALA A 454 33.14 3.00 -15.83
N THR A 455 34.13 3.83 -16.22
CA THR A 455 35.06 3.54 -17.33
C THR A 455 36.51 3.27 -16.88
N ASP A 456 36.72 3.10 -15.57
CA ASP A 456 38.01 2.75 -14.93
C ASP A 456 39.13 3.81 -15.13
N GLY A 457 38.73 5.09 -15.24
CA GLY A 457 39.64 6.20 -15.49
C GLY A 457 40.26 6.82 -14.23
N SER A 458 41.17 6.12 -13.54
CA SER A 458 41.72 6.52 -12.22
C SER A 458 42.21 7.98 -12.13
N VAL A 459 42.98 8.46 -13.12
CA VAL A 459 43.49 9.86 -13.15
C VAL A 459 42.34 10.87 -13.23
N LYS A 460 41.32 10.59 -14.05
CA LYS A 460 40.16 11.47 -14.21
C LYS A 460 39.30 11.50 -12.95
N ILE A 461 39.21 10.38 -12.21
CA ILE A 461 38.45 10.31 -10.97
C ILE A 461 39.04 11.26 -9.93
N THR A 462 40.37 11.29 -9.78
CA THR A 462 41.05 12.23 -8.87
C THR A 462 40.80 13.69 -9.26
N ASP A 463 40.94 14.03 -10.54
CA ASP A 463 40.73 15.41 -11.03
C ASP A 463 39.30 15.90 -10.71
N TYR A 464 38.29 15.09 -11.03
CA TYR A 464 36.90 15.45 -10.75
C TYR A 464 36.59 15.41 -9.24
N SER A 465 37.22 14.53 -8.46
CA SER A 465 37.07 14.51 -7.01
C SER A 465 37.58 15.82 -6.38
N ASN A 466 38.72 16.32 -6.84
CA ASN A 466 39.27 17.62 -6.41
C ASN A 466 38.37 18.78 -6.84
N GLU A 467 37.82 18.74 -8.05
CA GLU A 467 36.89 19.75 -8.54
C GLU A 467 35.59 19.78 -7.70
N ILE A 468 35.02 18.61 -7.36
CA ILE A 468 33.85 18.51 -6.47
C ILE A 468 34.18 19.05 -5.07
N ARG A 469 35.33 18.70 -4.49
CA ARG A 469 35.76 19.24 -3.19
C ARG A 469 35.83 20.77 -3.21
N ASN A 470 36.43 21.34 -4.25
CA ASN A 470 36.55 22.79 -4.39
C ASN A 470 35.18 23.47 -4.59
N LEU A 471 34.31 22.92 -5.44
CA LEU A 471 32.98 23.47 -5.69
C LEU A 471 32.10 23.47 -4.44
N LEU A 472 32.19 22.41 -3.63
CA LEU A 472 31.38 22.23 -2.43
C LEU A 472 32.09 22.69 -1.14
N SER A 473 33.33 23.16 -1.23
CA SER A 473 34.17 23.53 -0.08
C SER A 473 34.30 22.40 0.96
N ILE A 474 34.38 21.15 0.47
CA ILE A 474 34.62 19.97 1.32
C ILE A 474 36.11 19.96 1.68
N GLN A 475 36.41 19.88 2.98
CA GLN A 475 37.78 19.87 3.51
C GLN A 475 38.53 18.58 3.23
#